data_AF-A0A848E9D1-F1
#
_entry.id   AF-A0A848E9D1-F1
#
_cell.length_a   1.000
_cell.length_b   1.000
_cell.length_c   1.000
_cell.angle_alpha   90.00
_cell.angle_beta   90.00
_cell.angle_gamma   90.00
#
_symmetry.space_group_name_H-M   'P 1'
#
loop_
_entity.id
_entity.type
_entity.pdbx_description
1 polymer ?
#
loop_
_entity_poly.entity_id
_entity_poly.type
_entity_poly.pdbx_seq_one_letter_code
_entity_poly.pdbx_strand_id
1 'polypeptide(L)'
;MLELLAFVCGVVLIVWMPIEAGRVVRGWVRPRHRGTPEEFRRNHRRQQTLFIWLGIVLGLANIALALVLDEDRARSVVKLALGAVWIGVGISAWFARRRVDAAAR
;
A
#
# COMPACT_ATOMS: atom_id res chain seq x y z
N MET A 1 5.78 20.22 1.85
CA MET A 1 4.32 19.99 2.00
C MET A 1 3.87 18.65 1.41
N LEU A 2 4.18 18.34 0.14
CA LEU A 2 3.76 17.08 -0.50
C LEU A 2 4.34 15.82 0.19
N GLU A 3 5.58 15.88 0.66
CA GLU A 3 6.24 14.78 1.38
C GLU A 3 5.50 14.41 2.67
N LEU A 4 5.01 15.39 3.41
CA LEU A 4 4.25 15.16 4.63
C LEU A 4 2.91 14.46 4.34
N LEU A 5 2.21 14.90 3.28
CA LEU A 5 0.99 14.26 2.83
C LEU A 5 1.24 12.83 2.37
N ALA A 6 2.29 12.60 1.58
CA ALA A 6 2.68 11.26 1.13
C ALA A 6 2.99 10.34 2.32
N PHE A 7 3.67 10.85 3.34
CA PHE A 7 3.95 10.12 4.57
C PHE A 7 2.66 9.72 5.30
N VAL A 8 1.77 10.70 5.56
CA VAL A 8 0.49 10.46 6.25
C VAL A 8 -0.38 9.46 5.47
N CYS A 9 -0.51 9.64 4.15
CA CYS A 9 -1.25 8.71 3.31
C CYS A 9 -0.66 7.29 3.35
N GLY A 10 0.67 7.16 3.30
CA GLY A 10 1.34 5.87 3.40
C GLY A 10 1.05 5.18 4.73
N VAL A 11 1.13 5.90 5.85
CA VAL A 11 0.79 5.35 7.17
C VAL A 11 -0.67 4.91 7.24
N VAL A 12 -1.60 5.72 6.73
CA VAL A 12 -3.03 5.36 6.67
C VAL A 12 -3.22 4.09 5.85
N LEU A 13 -2.57 3.97 4.69
CA LEU A 13 -2.67 2.80 3.83
C LEU A 13 -2.13 1.53 4.52
N ILE A 14 -1.00 1.64 5.23
CA ILE A 14 -0.41 0.53 5.99
C ILE A 14 -1.42 -0.06 6.98
N VAL A 15 -2.14 0.79 7.71
CA VAL A 15 -3.12 0.35 8.73
C VAL A 15 -4.45 -0.07 8.10
N TRP A 16 -4.91 0.65 7.09
CA TRP A 16 -6.25 0.45 6.52
C TRP A 16 -6.35 -0.82 5.67
N MET A 17 -5.33 -1.14 4.86
CA MET A 17 -5.33 -2.32 4.00
C MET A 17 -5.66 -3.65 4.71
N PRO A 18 -5.03 -4.01 5.84
CA PRO A 18 -5.33 -5.26 6.53
C PRO A 18 -6.73 -5.24 7.17
N ILE A 19 -7.23 -4.07 7.58
CA ILE A 19 -8.57 -3.90 8.13
C ILE A 19 -9.61 -4.12 7.03
N GLU A 20 -9.44 -3.46 5.88
CA GLU A 20 -10.35 -3.61 4.73
C GLU A 20 -10.33 -5.04 4.22
N ALA A 21 -9.15 -5.65 4.05
CA ALA A 21 -9.03 -7.05 3.65
C ALA A 21 -9.73 -8.00 4.63
N GLY A 22 -9.64 -7.75 5.95
CA GLY A 22 -10.37 -8.52 6.97
C GLY A 22 -11.89 -8.41 6.81
N ARG A 23 -12.41 -7.24 6.44
CA ARG A 23 -13.84 -7.05 6.13
C ARG A 23 -14.21 -7.81 4.85
N VAL A 24 -13.41 -7.69 3.79
CA VAL A 24 -13.64 -8.38 2.50
C VAL A 24 -13.68 -9.90 2.66
N VAL A 25 -12.78 -10.46 3.49
CA VAL A 25 -12.75 -11.90 3.83
C VAL A 25 -14.07 -12.34 4.48
N ARG A 26 -14.69 -11.51 5.32
CA ARG A 26 -15.98 -11.77 5.97
C ARG A 26 -17.20 -11.54 5.05
N GLY A 27 -16.99 -11.33 3.76
CA GLY A 27 -18.06 -11.11 2.79
C GLY A 27 -18.51 -9.65 2.67
N TRP A 28 -17.78 -8.70 3.26
CA TRP A 28 -18.10 -7.29 3.08
C TRP A 28 -17.83 -6.85 1.64
N VAL A 29 -18.79 -6.12 1.08
CA VAL A 29 -18.71 -5.48 -0.24
C VAL A 29 -19.03 -4.00 -0.07
N ARG A 30 -18.41 -3.13 -0.87
CA ARG A 30 -18.73 -1.70 -0.84
C ARG A 30 -20.22 -1.47 -1.19
N PRO A 31 -20.95 -0.59 -0.48
CA PRO A 31 -22.38 -0.36 -0.73
C PRO A 31 -22.75 0.07 -2.16
N ARG A 32 -21.80 0.69 -2.88
CA ARG A 32 -21.98 1.16 -4.27
C ARG A 32 -21.42 0.20 -5.32
N HIS A 33 -21.00 -1.00 -4.94
CA HIS A 33 -20.53 -1.98 -5.91
C HIS A 33 -21.71 -2.61 -6.64
N ARG A 34 -21.72 -2.53 -7.98
CA ARG A 34 -22.80 -3.04 -8.84
C ARG A 34 -22.59 -4.51 -9.29
N GLY A 35 -21.50 -5.14 -8.88
CA GLY A 35 -21.12 -6.50 -9.28
C GLY A 35 -21.33 -7.54 -8.17
N THR A 36 -20.95 -8.80 -8.46
CA THR A 36 -21.04 -9.87 -7.47
C THR A 36 -19.97 -9.73 -6.38
N PRO A 37 -20.17 -10.33 -5.18
CA PRO A 37 -19.12 -10.37 -4.14
C PRO A 37 -17.80 -11.00 -4.62
N GLU A 38 -17.87 -11.92 -5.59
CA GLU A 38 -16.68 -12.55 -6.20
C GLU A 38 -15.92 -11.58 -7.11
N GLU A 39 -16.64 -10.81 -7.94
CA GLU A 39 -16.04 -9.75 -8.74
C GLU A 39 -15.39 -8.68 -7.87
N PHE A 40 -16.04 -8.32 -6.76
CA PHE A 40 -15.46 -7.40 -5.78
C PHE A 40 -14.15 -7.94 -5.21
N ARG A 41 -14.11 -9.21 -4.78
CA ARG A 41 -12.88 -9.86 -4.28
C ARG A 41 -11.79 -9.90 -5.34
N ARG A 42 -12.12 -10.23 -6.60
CA ARG A 42 -11.17 -10.25 -7.72
C ARG A 42 -10.57 -8.86 -7.96
N ASN A 43 -11.39 -7.82 -7.98
CA ASN A 43 -10.93 -6.45 -8.16
C ASN A 43 -10.11 -5.97 -6.96
N HIS A 44 -10.50 -6.33 -5.74
CA HIS A 44 -9.73 -6.02 -4.54
C HIS A 44 -8.33 -6.65 -4.59
N ARG A 45 -8.19 -7.91 -5.04
CA ARG A 45 -6.87 -8.54 -5.26
C ARG A 45 -6.01 -7.78 -6.29
N ARG A 46 -6.61 -7.30 -7.37
CA ARG A 46 -5.92 -6.46 -8.36
C ARG A 46 -5.44 -5.14 -7.75
N GLN A 47 -6.30 -4.48 -6.95
CA GLN A 47 -5.92 -3.27 -6.22
C GLN A 47 -4.75 -3.52 -5.27
N GLN A 48 -4.79 -4.60 -4.49
CA GLN A 48 -3.66 -4.96 -3.62
C GLN A 48 -2.38 -5.20 -4.42
N THR A 49 -2.47 -5.85 -5.59
CA THR A 49 -1.32 -6.04 -6.49
C THR A 49 -0.73 -4.72 -6.95
N LEU A 50 -1.57 -3.75 -7.29
CA LEU A 50 -1.14 -2.41 -7.68
C LEU A 50 -0.43 -1.70 -6.50
N PHE A 51 -0.96 -1.82 -5.28
CA PHE A 51 -0.31 -1.23 -4.10
C PHE A 51 1.02 -1.91 -3.72
N ILE A 52 1.17 -3.21 -3.96
CA ILE A 52 2.46 -3.90 -3.83
C ILE A 52 3.49 -3.26 -4.77
N TRP A 53 3.14 -3.10 -6.05
CA TRP A 53 4.02 -2.49 -7.04
C TRP A 53 4.33 -1.03 -6.73
N LEU A 54 3.32 -0.23 -6.38
CA LEU A 54 3.52 1.16 -5.99
C LEU A 54 4.43 1.27 -4.77
N GLY A 55 4.22 0.43 -3.75
CA GLY A 55 5.06 0.41 -2.56
C GLY A 55 6.53 0.12 -2.87
N ILE A 56 6.79 -0.87 -3.73
CA ILE A 56 8.15 -1.22 -4.15
C ILE A 56 8.76 -0.10 -5.00
N VAL A 57 8.09 0.34 -6.06
CA VAL A 57 8.62 1.32 -7.00
C VAL A 57 8.87 2.66 -6.31
N LEU A 58 7.89 3.18 -5.57
CA LEU A 58 8.04 4.46 -4.86
C LEU A 58 9.02 4.35 -3.69
N GLY A 59 9.04 3.20 -3.01
CA GLY A 59 9.98 2.92 -1.93
C GLY A 59 11.43 2.96 -2.43
N LEU A 60 11.73 2.18 -3.47
CA LEU A 60 13.06 2.12 -4.06
C LEU A 60 13.45 3.45 -4.72
N ALA A 61 12.53 4.14 -5.40
CA ALA A 61 12.81 5.45 -5.99
C ALA A 61 13.22 6.47 -4.92
N ASN A 62 12.55 6.52 -3.78
CA ASN A 62 12.91 7.43 -2.69
C ASN A 62 14.26 7.07 -2.06
N ILE A 63 14.55 5.78 -1.88
CA ILE A 63 15.85 5.33 -1.37
C ILE A 63 16.97 5.69 -2.36
N ALA A 64 16.78 5.44 -3.66
CA ALA A 64 17.74 5.80 -4.70
C ALA A 64 17.99 7.31 -4.72
N LEU A 65 16.92 8.13 -4.66
CA LEU A 65 17.05 9.58 -4.59
C LEU A 65 17.81 10.03 -3.33
N ALA A 66 17.62 9.38 -2.20
CA ALA A 66 18.36 9.72 -0.97
C ALA A 66 19.86 9.42 -1.05
N LEU A 67 20.27 8.48 -1.91
CA LEU A 67 21.67 8.06 -2.08
C LEU A 67 22.38 8.78 -3.24
N VAL A 68 21.63 9.16 -4.28
CA VAL A 68 22.19 9.73 -5.52
C VAL A 68 22.18 11.25 -5.51
N LEU A 69 21.19 11.88 -4.86
CA LEU A 69 21.15 13.33 -4.75
C LEU A 69 22.05 13.78 -3.59
N ASP A 70 23.04 14.60 -3.92
CA ASP A 70 23.93 15.26 -2.97
C ASP A 70 23.18 16.43 -2.27
N GLU A 71 22.10 16.07 -1.58
CA GLU A 71 21.23 16.98 -0.85
C GLU A 71 21.65 17.07 0.62
N ASP A 72 21.24 18.16 1.30
CA ASP A 72 21.40 18.30 2.74
C ASP A 72 20.98 17.03 3.48
N ARG A 73 21.78 16.61 4.46
CA ARG A 73 21.57 15.37 5.24
C ARG A 73 20.13 15.22 5.75
N ALA A 74 19.49 16.32 6.12
CA ALA A 74 18.10 16.36 6.55
C ALA A 74 17.12 15.88 5.47
N ARG A 75 17.34 16.25 4.20
CA ARG A 75 16.46 15.89 3.08
C ARG A 75 16.64 14.43 2.68
N SER A 76 17.87 13.91 2.70
CA SER A 76 18.13 12.48 2.47
C SER A 76 17.43 11.61 3.53
N VAL A 77 17.44 12.03 4.80
CA VAL A 77 16.70 11.34 5.87
C VAL A 77 15.20 11.32 5.61
N VAL A 78 14.61 12.43 5.17
CA VAL A 78 13.18 12.48 4.81
C VAL A 78 12.85 11.52 3.67
N LYS A 79 13.70 11.46 2.64
CA LYS A 79 13.51 10.51 1.52
C LYS A 79 13.65 9.06 1.97
N LEU A 80 14.62 8.73 2.83
CA LEU A 80 14.73 7.39 3.39
C LEU A 80 13.49 7.00 4.21
N ALA A 81 12.99 7.91 5.05
CA ALA A 81 11.77 7.69 5.83
C ALA A 81 10.55 7.46 4.93
N LEU A 82 10.39 8.26 3.87
CA LEU A 82 9.32 8.05 2.87
C LEU A 82 9.48 6.74 2.13
N GLY A 83 10.71 6.38 1.75
CA GLY A 83 11.02 5.11 1.13
C GLY A 83 10.57 3.94 2.00
N ALA A 84 10.92 3.96 3.29
CA ALA A 84 10.52 2.95 4.26
C ALA A 84 8.99 2.84 4.41
N VAL A 85 8.27 3.98 4.45
CA VAL A 85 6.80 3.98 4.50
C VAL A 85 6.19 3.34 3.26
N TRP A 86 6.67 3.67 2.06
CA TRP A 86 6.14 3.06 0.83
C TRP A 86 6.44 1.57 0.73
N ILE A 87 7.62 1.12 1.16
CA ILE A 87 7.90 -0.31 1.30
C ILE A 87 6.92 -0.96 2.29
N GLY A 88 6.64 -0.30 3.41
CA GLY A 88 5.62 -0.73 4.38
C GLY A 88 4.22 -0.87 3.76
N VAL A 89 3.80 0.05 2.89
CA VAL A 89 2.55 -0.06 2.12
C VAL A 89 2.56 -1.33 1.26
N GLY A 90 3.66 -1.60 0.56
CA GLY A 90 3.78 -2.80 -0.27
C GLY A 90 3.69 -4.09 0.52
N ILE A 91 4.35 -4.16 1.69
CA ILE A 91 4.28 -5.30 2.61
C ILE A 91 2.85 -5.49 3.14
N SER A 92 2.20 -4.41 3.56
CA SER A 92 0.82 -4.43 4.06
C SER A 92 -0.16 -4.92 2.99
N ALA A 93 -0.04 -4.42 1.76
CA ALA A 93 -0.83 -4.85 0.62
C ALA A 93 -0.63 -6.33 0.29
N TRP A 94 0.61 -6.83 0.38
CA TRP A 94 0.93 -8.24 0.17
C TRP A 94 0.27 -9.14 1.22
N PHE A 95 0.31 -8.73 2.49
CA PHE A 95 -0.33 -9.48 3.57
C PHE A 95 -1.86 -9.45 3.45
N ALA A 96 -2.44 -8.29 3.13
CA ALA A 96 -3.86 -8.13 2.83
C ALA A 96 -4.31 -9.03 1.67
N ARG A 97 -3.53 -9.08 0.58
CA ARG A 97 -3.79 -9.97 -0.57
C ARG A 97 -3.75 -11.45 -0.15
N ARG A 98 -2.73 -11.87 0.61
CA ARG A 98 -2.62 -13.25 1.09
C ARG A 98 -3.83 -13.70 1.91
N ARG A 99 -4.37 -12.82 2.77
CA ARG A 99 -5.59 -13.11 3.55
C ARG A 99 -6.81 -13.34 2.64
N VAL A 100 -6.99 -12.49 1.63
CA VAL A 100 -8.09 -12.62 0.66
C VAL A 100 -7.89 -13.84 -0.25
N ASP A 101 -6.64 -14.18 -0.56
CA ASP A 101 -6.26 -15.38 -1.33
C ASP A 101 -6.61 -16.68 -0.59
N ALA A 102 -6.28 -16.76 0.70
CA ALA A 102 -6.58 -17.91 1.55
C ALA A 102 -8.08 -18.13 1.74
N ALA A 103 -8.88 -17.06 1.83
CA ALA A 103 -10.32 -17.14 2.08
C ALA A 103 -11.17 -17.52 0.84
N ALA A 104 -10.58 -17.66 -0.34
CA ALA A 104 -11.29 -18.10 -1.54
C ALA A 104 -10.83 -19.48 -2.06
N ARG A 105 -10.00 -20.18 -1.28
CA ARG A 105 -9.78 -21.61 -1.44
C ARG A 105 -10.81 -22.34 -0.58
#